data_AF-A0A1Z1WS65-F1
#
_entry.id   AF-A0A1Z1WS65-F1
#
_cell.length_a   1.000
_cell.length_b   1.000
_cell.length_c   1.000
_cell.angle_alpha   90.00
_cell.angle_beta   90.00
_cell.angle_gamma   90.00
#
_symmetry.space_group_name_H-M   'P 1'
#
loop_
_entity.id
_entity.type
_entity.pdbx_description
1 polymer ?
#
loop_
_entity_poly.entity_id
_entity_poly.type
_entity_poly.pdbx_seq_one_letter_code
_entity_poly.pdbx_strand_id
1 'polypeptide(L)'
;MERVPLRPGTEPDHAAAPRWLDVVAAGRAFHRALADVPRPAFLDRRRDWWALGDRVAWQECGADLVPGLRGPYAELVALYGPPPRERAQLVHGDLTGNVLFAPGLAPAVIDFSPYWRPPGFAEAVVVGDALIWHGAGAGLLRAAGPRSVPASSASWPAP
;
A
#
# COMPACT_ATOMS: atom_id res chain seq x y z
N MET A 1 -1.52 -18.33 38.10
CA MET A 1 -1.61 -17.57 36.83
C MET A 1 -2.36 -18.44 35.84
N GLU A 2 -3.64 -18.16 35.64
CA GLU A 2 -4.49 -18.93 34.74
C GLU A 2 -4.34 -18.37 33.32
N ARG A 3 -3.92 -19.22 32.38
CA ARG A 3 -3.77 -18.83 30.96
C ARG A 3 -5.17 -18.67 30.38
N VAL A 4 -5.55 -17.46 30.00
CA VAL A 4 -6.77 -17.21 29.20
C VAL A 4 -6.63 -18.01 27.90
N PRO A 5 -7.53 -18.97 27.61
CA PRO A 5 -7.44 -19.75 26.38
C PRO A 5 -7.67 -18.83 25.19
N LEU A 6 -6.74 -18.85 24.24
CA LEU A 6 -6.87 -18.14 22.96
C LEU A 6 -8.09 -18.72 22.23
N ARG A 7 -9.06 -17.86 21.89
CA ARG A 7 -10.17 -18.28 21.02
C ARG A 7 -9.59 -18.64 19.64
N PRO A 8 -10.03 -19.75 19.03
CA PRO A 8 -9.69 -20.05 17.64
C PRO A 8 -10.09 -18.87 16.76
N GLY A 9 -9.17 -18.39 15.92
CA GLY A 9 -9.52 -17.42 14.88
C GLY A 9 -10.47 -18.07 13.88
N THR A 10 -11.53 -17.36 13.50
CA THR A 10 -12.31 -17.71 12.31
C THR A 10 -11.50 -17.33 11.07
N GLU A 11 -11.53 -18.17 10.04
CA GLU A 11 -10.95 -17.85 8.74
C GLU A 11 -11.55 -16.53 8.23
N PRO A 12 -10.73 -15.62 7.67
CA PRO A 12 -11.25 -14.36 7.15
C PRO A 12 -12.33 -14.61 6.11
N ASP A 13 -13.46 -13.91 6.22
CA ASP A 13 -14.51 -13.98 5.21
C ASP A 13 -14.03 -13.28 3.92
N HIS A 14 -13.49 -14.07 3.00
CA HIS A 14 -13.09 -13.62 1.67
C HIS A 14 -14.28 -13.46 0.71
N ALA A 15 -15.50 -13.87 1.09
CA ALA A 15 -16.71 -13.75 0.28
C ALA A 15 -17.42 -12.38 0.45
N ALA A 16 -17.10 -11.64 1.52
CA ALA A 16 -17.56 -10.28 1.69
C ALA A 16 -17.07 -9.38 0.54
N ALA A 17 -17.93 -8.45 0.09
CA ALA A 17 -17.57 -7.49 -0.95
C ALA A 17 -16.26 -6.76 -0.56
N PRO A 18 -15.25 -6.72 -1.44
CA PRO A 18 -13.95 -6.22 -1.06
C PRO A 18 -13.97 -4.74 -0.65
N ARG A 19 -13.32 -4.42 0.47
CA ARG A 19 -13.33 -3.09 1.09
C ARG A 19 -12.19 -2.17 0.61
N TRP A 20 -11.90 -2.17 -0.69
CA TRP A 20 -10.71 -1.49 -1.25
C TRP A 20 -10.55 -0.03 -0.83
N LEU A 21 -11.65 0.75 -0.85
CA LEU A 21 -11.61 2.15 -0.45
C LEU A 21 -11.39 2.34 1.05
N ASP A 22 -11.83 1.40 1.88
CA ASP A 22 -11.59 1.43 3.32
C ASP A 22 -10.14 1.04 3.63
N VAL A 23 -9.56 0.11 2.87
CA VAL A 23 -8.12 -0.23 2.93
C VAL A 23 -7.28 0.99 2.57
N VAL A 24 -7.62 1.71 1.48
CA VAL A 24 -6.97 2.98 1.11
C VAL A 24 -7.13 4.02 2.23
N ALA A 25 -8.32 4.15 2.82
CA ALA A 25 -8.55 5.09 3.91
C ALA A 25 -7.73 4.76 5.18
N ALA A 26 -7.63 3.47 5.54
CA ALA A 26 -6.78 2.99 6.63
C ALA A 26 -5.30 3.26 6.34
N GLY A 27 -4.83 2.97 5.13
CA GLY A 27 -3.48 3.28 4.67
C GLY A 27 -3.14 4.75 4.80
N ARG A 28 -4.03 5.64 4.32
CA ARG A 28 -3.88 7.10 4.46
C ARG A 28 -3.76 7.55 5.92
N ALA A 29 -4.57 6.96 6.82
CA ALA A 29 -4.49 7.28 8.25
C ALA A 29 -3.17 6.81 8.85
N PHE A 30 -2.73 5.60 8.51
CA PHE A 30 -1.45 5.04 8.95
C PHE A 30 -0.26 5.86 8.46
N HIS A 31 -0.21 6.25 7.17
CA HIS A 31 0.89 7.06 6.63
C HIS A 31 0.91 8.47 7.22
N ARG A 32 -0.25 9.10 7.49
CA ARG A 32 -0.28 10.36 8.24
C ARG A 32 0.36 10.23 9.63
N ALA A 33 0.13 9.12 10.33
CA ALA A 33 0.76 8.87 11.63
C ALA A 33 2.29 8.64 11.54
N LEU A 34 2.78 8.22 10.37
CA LEU A 34 4.20 8.00 10.11
C LEU A 34 4.91 9.20 9.44
N ALA A 35 4.21 10.31 9.19
CA ALA A 35 4.71 11.40 8.35
C ALA A 35 6.02 12.02 8.86
N ASP A 36 6.20 12.06 10.19
CA ASP A 36 7.38 12.63 10.84
C ASP A 36 8.44 11.57 11.21
N VAL A 37 8.21 10.30 10.85
CA VAL A 37 9.19 9.24 11.11
C VAL A 37 10.33 9.36 10.10
N PRO A 38 11.59 9.50 10.54
CA PRO A 38 12.73 9.61 9.64
C PRO A 38 12.94 8.30 8.88
N ARG A 39 13.57 8.39 7.70
CA ARG A 39 13.90 7.23 6.86
C ARG A 39 14.71 6.20 7.67
N PRO A 40 14.20 4.97 7.87
CA PRO A 40 14.95 3.95 8.58
C PRO A 40 16.17 3.49 7.79
N ALA A 41 17.36 3.53 8.41
CA ALA A 41 18.64 3.22 7.75
C ALA A 41 18.76 1.78 7.22
N PHE A 42 17.90 0.84 7.66
CA PHE A 42 17.90 -0.50 7.11
C PHE A 42 17.34 -0.56 5.68
N LEU A 43 16.50 0.41 5.26
CA LEU A 43 15.95 0.46 3.90
C LEU A 43 17.06 0.57 2.85
N ASP A 44 18.13 1.32 3.15
CA ASP A 44 19.27 1.50 2.24
C ASP A 44 20.10 0.22 2.06
N ARG A 45 20.01 -0.68 3.05
CA ARG A 45 20.75 -1.95 3.08
C ARG A 45 19.96 -3.10 2.45
N ARG A 46 18.68 -2.93 2.12
CA ARG A 46 17.87 -3.98 1.49
C ARG A 46 18.39 -4.31 0.09
N ARG A 47 18.66 -5.59 -0.14
CA ARG A 47 19.15 -6.16 -1.41
C ARG A 47 18.26 -7.29 -1.93
N ASP A 48 17.13 -7.54 -1.26
CA ASP A 48 16.12 -8.49 -1.72
C ASP A 48 15.53 -8.06 -3.07
N TRP A 49 14.91 -9.03 -3.74
CA TRP A 49 14.31 -8.87 -5.07
C TRP A 49 13.28 -7.74 -5.11
N TRP A 50 12.55 -7.50 -4.01
CA TRP A 50 11.52 -6.46 -3.95
C TRP A 50 12.15 -5.08 -3.84
N ALA A 51 13.21 -4.94 -3.04
CA ALA A 51 13.98 -3.70 -2.96
C ALA A 51 14.70 -3.38 -4.27
N LEU A 52 15.16 -4.38 -5.01
CA LEU A 52 15.73 -4.16 -6.35
C LEU A 52 14.65 -3.72 -7.35
N GLY A 53 13.52 -4.44 -7.41
CA GLY A 53 12.40 -4.11 -8.29
C GLY A 53 11.85 -2.71 -8.04
N ASP A 54 11.69 -2.34 -6.77
CA ASP A 54 11.31 -0.99 -6.35
C ASP A 54 12.31 0.07 -6.87
N ARG A 55 13.62 -0.09 -6.63
CA ARG A 55 14.62 0.87 -7.15
C ARG A 55 14.63 0.96 -8.68
N VAL A 56 14.41 -0.15 -9.39
CA VAL A 56 14.28 -0.16 -10.86
C VAL A 56 13.02 0.59 -11.30
N ALA A 57 11.87 0.34 -10.67
CA ALA A 57 10.60 0.98 -11.00
C ALA A 57 10.64 2.51 -10.76
N TRP A 58 11.44 2.95 -9.79
CA TRP A 58 11.66 4.36 -9.48
C TRP A 58 12.88 4.96 -10.19
N GLN A 59 13.48 4.24 -11.15
CA GLN A 59 14.63 4.69 -11.93
C GLN A 59 15.86 5.08 -11.09
N GLU A 60 15.96 4.57 -9.86
CA GLU A 60 17.08 4.80 -8.94
C GLU A 60 18.27 3.89 -9.28
N CYS A 61 18.04 2.82 -10.03
CA CYS A 61 19.09 1.97 -10.60
C CYS A 61 18.63 1.32 -11.92
N GLY A 62 19.58 0.87 -12.74
CA GLY A 62 19.29 0.13 -13.97
C GLY A 62 18.83 -1.31 -13.70
N ALA A 63 18.19 -1.92 -14.70
CA ALA A 63 17.80 -3.32 -14.68
C ALA A 63 18.71 -4.16 -15.59
N ASP A 64 19.31 -5.21 -15.05
CA ASP A 64 19.95 -6.25 -15.86
C ASP A 64 18.90 -7.29 -16.25
N LEU A 65 18.41 -7.19 -17.48
CA LEU A 65 17.25 -7.95 -17.95
C LEU A 65 17.69 -9.10 -18.85
N VAL A 66 17.22 -10.30 -18.50
CA VAL A 66 17.26 -11.45 -19.40
C VAL A 66 16.56 -11.11 -20.72
N PRO A 67 17.03 -11.62 -21.88
CA PRO A 67 16.54 -11.20 -23.19
C PRO A 67 15.01 -11.22 -23.34
N GLY A 68 14.34 -12.23 -22.80
CA GLY A 68 12.87 -12.36 -22.89
C GLY A 68 12.07 -11.28 -22.15
N LEU A 69 12.66 -10.57 -21.19
CA LEU A 69 11.98 -9.51 -20.42
C LEU A 69 12.23 -8.11 -20.96
N ARG A 70 13.13 -7.93 -21.94
CA ARG A 70 13.48 -6.61 -22.47
C ARG A 70 12.29 -5.92 -23.15
N GLY A 71 11.49 -6.68 -23.91
CA GLY A 71 10.28 -6.16 -24.57
C GLY A 71 9.22 -5.68 -23.57
N PRO A 72 8.72 -6.55 -22.68
CA PRO A 72 7.75 -6.16 -21.64
C PRO A 72 8.24 -5.02 -20.75
N TYR A 73 9.54 -4.99 -20.40
CA TYR A 73 10.10 -3.89 -19.63
C TYR A 73 10.06 -2.57 -20.40
N ALA A 74 10.41 -2.57 -21.70
CA ALA A 74 10.33 -1.38 -22.53
C ALA A 74 8.89 -0.85 -22.65
N GLU A 75 7.90 -1.73 -22.76
CA GLU A 75 6.48 -1.36 -22.75
C GLU A 75 6.08 -0.70 -21.43
N LEU A 76 6.49 -1.26 -20.28
CA LEU A 76 6.22 -0.67 -18.96
C LEU A 76 6.88 0.69 -18.79
N VAL A 77 8.14 0.84 -19.21
CA VAL A 77 8.86 2.12 -19.14
C VAL A 77 8.21 3.18 -20.02
N ALA A 78 7.67 2.80 -21.19
CA ALA A 78 6.95 3.72 -22.07
C ALA A 78 5.65 4.26 -21.45
N LEU A 79 5.11 3.60 -20.42
CA LEU A 79 3.92 4.04 -19.67
C LEU A 79 4.24 5.00 -18.52
N TYR A 80 5.52 5.29 -18.25
CA TYR A 80 5.88 6.15 -17.13
C TYR A 80 5.32 7.56 -17.30
N GLY A 81 4.56 7.98 -16.30
CA GLY A 81 4.09 9.35 -16.17
C GLY A 81 5.15 10.24 -15.51
N PRO A 82 4.84 11.54 -15.34
CA PRO A 82 5.67 12.42 -14.53
C PRO A 82 5.78 11.88 -13.10
N PRO A 83 6.92 12.10 -12.42
CA PRO A 83 7.08 11.67 -11.04
C PRO A 83 6.01 12.33 -10.14
N PRO A 84 5.49 11.62 -9.12
CA PRO A 84 4.54 12.19 -8.18
C PRO A 84 5.11 13.43 -7.48
N ARG A 85 4.25 14.43 -7.22
CA ARG A 85 4.64 15.68 -6.53
C ARG A 85 4.80 15.51 -5.02
N GLU A 86 4.15 14.51 -4.45
CA GLU A 86 4.19 14.23 -3.01
C GLU A 86 5.59 13.80 -2.57
N ARG A 87 5.99 14.23 -1.37
CA ARG A 87 7.28 13.85 -0.79
C ARG A 87 7.26 12.38 -0.38
N ALA A 88 8.37 11.70 -0.60
CA ALA A 88 8.56 10.35 -0.07
C ALA A 88 8.64 10.35 1.46
N GLN A 89 8.01 9.34 2.07
CA GLN A 89 8.05 9.07 3.51
C GLN A 89 8.02 7.56 3.74
N LEU A 90 7.98 7.16 5.01
CA LEU A 90 7.82 5.75 5.37
C LEU A 90 6.38 5.30 5.08
N VAL A 91 6.23 4.34 4.16
CA VAL A 91 4.92 3.80 3.75
C VAL A 91 4.90 2.27 3.83
N HIS A 92 3.71 1.69 3.84
CA HIS A 92 3.49 0.26 3.74
C HIS A 92 3.26 -0.12 2.28
N GLY A 93 4.15 -0.94 1.70
CA GLY A 93 4.10 -1.30 0.29
C GLY A 93 3.24 -2.53 -0.05
N ASP A 94 2.37 -2.97 0.84
CA ASP A 94 1.57 -4.20 0.67
C ASP A 94 0.29 -4.15 1.53
N LEU A 95 -0.59 -3.19 1.25
CA LEU A 95 -1.77 -2.94 2.11
C LEU A 95 -2.96 -3.86 1.82
N THR A 96 -3.09 -4.38 0.59
CA THR A 96 -4.33 -4.97 0.06
C THR A 96 -4.91 -6.08 0.94
N GLY A 97 -4.06 -6.97 1.44
CA GLY A 97 -4.42 -8.07 2.34
C GLY A 97 -4.12 -7.80 3.82
N ASN A 98 -3.49 -6.66 4.14
CA ASN A 98 -2.86 -6.43 5.45
C ASN A 98 -3.59 -5.37 6.29
N VAL A 99 -4.91 -5.26 6.08
CA VAL A 99 -5.80 -4.45 6.92
C VAL A 99 -6.91 -5.31 7.49
N LEU A 100 -6.96 -5.39 8.81
CA LEU A 100 -7.99 -6.11 9.54
C LEU A 100 -9.12 -5.16 9.93
N PHE A 101 -10.35 -5.65 9.79
CA PHE A 101 -11.56 -4.94 10.19
C PHE A 101 -12.33 -5.77 11.22
N ALA A 102 -12.86 -5.08 12.24
CA ALA A 102 -13.75 -5.69 13.22
C ALA A 102 -14.88 -4.70 13.56
N PRO A 103 -16.11 -5.19 13.86
CA PRO A 103 -17.24 -4.32 14.20
C PRO A 103 -16.91 -3.38 15.38
N GLY A 104 -17.16 -2.08 15.19
CA GLY A 104 -16.97 -1.06 16.24
C GLY A 104 -15.51 -0.70 16.55
N LEU A 105 -14.52 -1.29 15.86
CA LEU A 105 -13.10 -1.01 16.06
C LEU A 105 -12.50 -0.26 14.88
N ALA A 106 -11.45 0.53 15.16
CA ALA A 106 -10.64 1.12 14.10
C ALA A 106 -9.92 0.02 13.29
N PRO A 107 -9.69 0.22 11.98
CA PRO A 107 -8.93 -0.74 11.17
C PRO A 107 -7.52 -0.93 11.73
N ALA A 108 -7.04 -2.17 11.77
CA ALA A 108 -5.67 -2.49 12.18
C ALA A 108 -4.82 -2.80 10.96
N VAL A 109 -3.72 -2.09 10.79
CA VAL A 109 -2.69 -2.39 9.78
C VAL A 109 -1.72 -3.41 10.36
N ILE A 110 -1.53 -4.52 9.67
CA ILE A 110 -0.65 -5.62 10.06
C ILE A 110 0.46 -5.83 9.02
N ASP A 111 1.37 -6.77 9.29
CA ASP A 111 2.43 -7.22 8.37
C ASP A 111 3.18 -6.09 7.63
N PHE A 112 3.64 -5.11 8.42
CA PHE A 112 4.18 -3.88 7.90
C PHE A 112 5.41 -4.11 7.01
N SER A 113 5.23 -3.84 5.71
CA SER A 113 6.27 -3.91 4.67
C SER A 113 6.80 -2.52 4.31
N PRO A 114 7.91 -2.05 4.91
CA PRO A 114 8.34 -0.66 4.85
C PRO A 114 9.03 -0.29 3.53
N TYR A 115 8.61 0.83 2.94
CA TYR A 115 9.23 1.49 1.78
C TYR A 115 9.39 2.99 2.01
N TRP A 116 10.30 3.62 1.26
CA TRP A 116 10.47 5.08 1.27
C TRP A 116 9.95 5.71 -0.02
N ARG A 117 8.62 5.91 -0.08
CA ARG A 117 7.90 6.33 -1.28
C ARG A 117 6.79 7.35 -0.93
N PRO A 118 6.26 8.10 -1.90
CA PRO A 118 5.09 8.94 -1.67
C PRO A 118 3.90 8.11 -1.18
N PRO A 119 3.01 8.60 -0.29
CA PRO A 119 1.85 7.84 0.19
C PRO A 119 0.98 7.26 -0.93
N GLY A 120 0.80 8.01 -2.02
CA GLY A 120 0.08 7.54 -3.20
C GLY A 120 0.61 6.23 -3.82
N PHE A 121 1.88 5.86 -3.59
CA PHE A 121 2.42 4.55 -3.97
C PHE A 121 1.66 3.40 -3.30
N ALA A 122 1.44 3.49 -1.99
CA ALA A 122 0.76 2.45 -1.24
C ALA A 122 -0.73 2.34 -1.64
N GLU A 123 -1.35 3.45 -2.01
CA GLU A 123 -2.71 3.46 -2.57
C GLU A 123 -2.75 2.80 -3.95
N ALA A 124 -1.74 3.05 -4.78
CA ALA A 124 -1.61 2.45 -6.10
C ALA A 124 -1.41 0.92 -6.01
N VAL A 125 -0.72 0.42 -4.99
CA VAL A 125 -0.63 -1.03 -4.70
C VAL A 125 -2.01 -1.62 -4.48
N VAL A 126 -2.83 -1.01 -3.61
CA VAL A 126 -4.20 -1.49 -3.33
C VAL A 126 -5.05 -1.53 -4.59
N VAL A 127 -5.00 -0.47 -5.40
CA VAL A 127 -5.77 -0.40 -6.64
C VAL A 127 -5.25 -1.40 -7.67
N GLY A 128 -3.93 -1.52 -7.82
CA GLY A 128 -3.28 -2.47 -8.72
C GLY A 128 -3.67 -3.90 -8.40
N ASP A 129 -3.57 -4.30 -7.13
CA ASP A 129 -3.93 -5.66 -6.71
C ASP A 129 -5.42 -5.93 -6.90
N ALA A 130 -6.27 -4.96 -6.54
CA ALA A 130 -7.71 -5.08 -6.75
C ALA A 130 -8.05 -5.34 -8.23
N LEU A 131 -7.38 -4.65 -9.17
CA LEU A 131 -7.60 -4.80 -10.61
C LEU A 131 -7.01 -6.11 -11.15
N ILE A 132 -5.76 -6.42 -10.82
CA ILE A 132 -4.99 -7.53 -11.42
C ILE A 132 -5.41 -8.88 -10.82
N TRP A 133 -5.61 -8.94 -9.51
CA TRP A 133 -5.77 -10.19 -8.77
C TRP A 133 -7.20 -10.45 -8.31
N HIS A 134 -8.02 -9.40 -8.16
CA HIS A 134 -9.37 -9.52 -7.58
C HIS A 134 -10.49 -9.07 -8.53
N GLY A 135 -10.18 -8.81 -9.80
CA GLY A 135 -11.19 -8.51 -10.83
C GLY A 135 -12.00 -7.24 -10.58
N ALA A 136 -11.47 -6.29 -9.80
CA ALA A 136 -12.11 -5.00 -9.62
C ALA A 136 -12.20 -4.28 -10.98
N GLY A 137 -13.29 -3.55 -11.20
CA GLY A 137 -13.45 -2.76 -12.42
C GLY A 137 -12.58 -1.51 -12.40
N ALA A 138 -12.20 -1.02 -13.59
CA ALA A 138 -11.42 0.22 -13.78
C ALA A 138 -12.08 1.47 -13.14
N GLY A 139 -13.36 1.42 -12.79
CA GLY A 139 -14.04 2.45 -12.01
C GLY A 139 -13.36 2.76 -10.66
N LEU A 140 -12.65 1.78 -10.08
CA LEU A 140 -11.89 1.94 -8.83
C LEU A 140 -10.78 3.00 -8.95
N LEU A 141 -10.13 3.13 -10.11
CA LEU A 141 -9.09 4.14 -10.35
C LEU A 141 -9.61 5.56 -10.09
N ARG A 142 -10.83 5.85 -10.58
CA ARG A 142 -11.49 7.14 -10.36
C ARG A 142 -11.92 7.32 -8.90
N ALA A 143 -12.39 6.25 -8.27
CA ALA A 143 -12.91 6.32 -6.91
C ALA A 143 -11.81 6.48 -5.84
N ALA A 144 -10.63 5.92 -6.08
CA ALA A 144 -9.46 5.96 -5.20
C ALA A 144 -8.63 7.24 -5.37
N GLY A 145 -8.74 7.92 -6.51
CA GLY A 145 -8.02 9.16 -6.81
C GLY A 145 -8.18 10.24 -5.73
N PRO A 146 -7.25 11.22 -5.68
CA PRO A 146 -7.25 12.25 -4.65
C PRO A 146 -8.58 12.99 -4.65
N ARG A 147 -9.35 12.79 -3.58
CA ARG A 147 -10.54 13.60 -3.32
C ARG A 147 -10.06 14.91 -2.76
N SER A 148 -10.41 16.03 -3.39
CA SER A 148 -10.40 17.32 -2.70
C SER A 148 -11.31 17.18 -1.49
N VAL A 149 -10.73 17.03 -0.30
CA VAL A 149 -11.49 16.93 0.95
C VAL A 149 -12.10 18.31 1.21
N PRO A 150 -13.44 18.49 1.18
CA PRO A 150 -14.02 19.64 1.87
C PRO A 150 -13.75 19.40 3.36
N ALA A 151 -13.26 20.42 4.06
CA ALA A 151 -13.08 20.35 5.50
C ALA A 151 -14.43 20.02 6.17
N SER A 152 -14.64 18.77 6.57
CA SER A 152 -15.83 18.33 7.28
C SER A 152 -15.58 17.05 8.08
N SER A 153 -15.41 17.26 9.39
CA SER A 153 -15.81 16.46 10.55
C SER A 153 -15.79 14.92 10.49
N ALA A 154 -14.70 14.29 10.05
CA ALA A 154 -14.37 12.97 10.57
C ALA A 154 -13.51 13.13 11.83
N SER A 155 -14.17 13.44 12.96
CA SER A 155 -13.51 13.40 14.27
C SER A 155 -13.33 11.94 14.66
N TRP A 156 -12.10 11.45 14.55
CA TRP A 156 -11.70 10.21 15.18
C TRP A 156 -11.29 10.52 16.63
N PRO A 157 -11.77 9.73 17.61
CA PRO A 157 -11.31 9.90 18.99
C PRO A 157 -9.80 9.62 19.07
N ALA A 158 -9.09 10.51 19.75
CA ALA A 158 -7.70 10.31 20.15
C ALA A 158 -7.61 9.15 21.18
N PRO A 159 -6.45 8.49 21.31
CA PRO A 159 -6.27 7.37 22.24
C PRO A 159 -6.54 7.74 23.70
#